data_AF-A0ABD5YUC6-F1
#
_entry.id   AF-A0ABD5YUC6-F1
#
_cell.length_a   1.000
_cell.length_b   1.000
_cell.length_c   1.000
_cell.angle_alpha   90.00
_cell.angle_beta   90.00
_cell.angle_gamma   90.00
#
_symmetry.space_group_name_H-M   'P 1'
#
loop_
_entity.id
_entity.type
_entity.pdbx_description
1 polymer ?
#
loop_
_entity_poly.entity_id
_entity_poly.type
_entity_poly.pdbx_seq_one_letter_code
_entity_poly.pdbx_strand_id
1 'polypeptide(L)'
;MCSITDNSGTKATKATYPVRIENVSTAMTLETTAVADELKEQPVPLSPGAFAVHNGKAPIFTSDEPERDNGLEEVAEDGIPTRLAKWLAEQNGVSQSGAFTTPVGMDAPTPAPAPLTPGSAYEFEFEAKSGDRLSFVTMFVPSNDLFYSPDEIGIDLFTRGEPIDGDVTDRIGLWDAGTEINEEPGVGGISHSASVVQDRSRRTRVYRPDQRGQRLHLPGRHRCPQCDRVAAQWVNSNAIRSLDRRSPEQMIVTTTGQMQKTAK
;
A
#
# COMPACT_ATOMS: atom_id res chain seq x y z
N MET A 1 25.00 -31.09 -1.05
CA MET A 1 24.93 -29.75 -1.66
C MET A 1 24.37 -29.91 -3.06
N CYS A 2 23.12 -29.49 -3.29
CA CYS A 2 22.51 -29.51 -4.62
C CYS A 2 22.35 -28.05 -5.05
N SER A 3 23.23 -27.58 -5.93
CA SER A 3 23.15 -26.23 -6.49
C SER A 3 22.18 -26.26 -7.67
N ILE A 4 21.07 -25.53 -7.57
CA ILE A 4 20.14 -25.32 -8.69
C ILE A 4 20.76 -24.21 -9.56
N THR A 5 21.28 -24.59 -10.72
CA THR A 5 21.69 -23.66 -11.79
C THR A 5 20.49 -23.35 -12.68
N ASP A 6 20.34 -22.11 -13.14
CA ASP A 6 19.42 -21.83 -14.24
C ASP A 6 19.99 -22.39 -15.57
N ASN A 7 19.15 -22.42 -16.61
CA ASN A 7 19.49 -22.95 -17.95
C ASN A 7 20.63 -22.18 -18.67
N SER A 8 21.22 -21.15 -18.05
CA SER A 8 22.35 -20.40 -18.59
C SER A 8 23.70 -20.75 -17.96
N GLY A 9 23.72 -21.61 -16.93
CA GLY A 9 24.94 -21.94 -16.17
C GLY A 9 25.43 -20.80 -15.26
N THR A 10 24.65 -19.74 -15.11
CA THR A 10 24.93 -18.62 -14.20
C THR A 10 24.29 -18.91 -12.85
N LYS A 11 25.05 -18.78 -11.75
CA LYS A 11 24.50 -18.90 -10.40
C LYS A 11 23.54 -17.73 -10.18
N ALA A 12 22.25 -18.03 -9.94
CA ALA A 12 21.24 -16.99 -9.71
C ALA A 12 21.72 -16.02 -8.61
N THR A 13 21.85 -14.74 -8.93
CA THR A 13 22.24 -13.71 -7.98
C THR A 13 21.10 -13.54 -6.97
N LYS A 14 21.42 -13.79 -5.70
CA LYS A 14 20.52 -13.58 -4.57
C LYS A 14 21.03 -12.42 -3.73
N ALA A 15 20.10 -11.61 -3.23
CA ALA A 15 20.38 -10.55 -2.29
C ALA A 15 19.33 -10.55 -1.17
N THR A 16 19.74 -10.09 0.00
CA THR A 16 18.86 -9.81 1.14
C THR A 16 18.47 -8.33 1.08
N TYR A 17 17.18 -8.03 1.23
CA TYR A 17 16.64 -6.67 1.21
C TYR A 17 16.00 -6.35 2.56
N PRO A 18 16.71 -5.66 3.48
CA PRO A 18 16.04 -4.82 4.46
C PRO A 18 15.16 -3.77 3.77
N VAL A 19 13.92 -3.68 4.23
CA VAL A 19 12.96 -2.66 3.86
C VAL A 19 12.60 -1.85 5.09
N ARG A 20 12.60 -0.53 4.92
CA ARG A 20 12.11 0.42 5.91
C ARG A 20 10.96 1.22 5.31
N ILE A 21 9.82 1.19 6.00
CA ILE A 21 8.66 2.02 5.71
C ILE A 21 8.52 3.02 6.85
N GLU A 22 8.73 4.30 6.58
CA GLU A 22 8.67 5.36 7.59
C GLU A 22 7.45 6.25 7.36
N ASN A 23 6.70 6.52 8.42
CA ASN A 23 5.62 7.50 8.39
C ASN A 23 6.21 8.90 8.60
N VAL A 24 6.18 9.72 7.56
CA VAL A 24 6.66 11.12 7.59
C VAL A 24 5.53 12.14 7.65
N SER A 25 4.29 11.68 7.86
CA SER A 25 3.16 12.58 8.13
C SER A 25 3.40 13.36 9.43
N THR A 26 2.71 14.49 9.53
CA THR A 26 2.72 15.42 10.65
C THR A 26 1.29 15.63 11.12
N ALA A 27 1.10 16.27 12.28
CA ALA A 27 -0.24 16.65 12.74
C ALA A 27 -1.02 17.53 11.74
N MET A 28 -0.36 18.11 10.72
CA MET A 28 -0.95 19.00 9.73
C MET A 28 -0.95 18.41 8.31
N THR A 29 -0.73 17.10 8.16
CA THR A 29 -0.61 16.48 6.84
C THR A 29 -1.96 16.36 6.14
N LEU A 30 -2.99 15.89 6.84
CA LEU A 30 -4.34 15.76 6.30
C LEU A 30 -5.19 16.96 6.74
N GLU A 31 -5.65 17.76 5.77
CA GLU A 31 -6.58 18.86 6.00
C GLU A 31 -8.00 18.40 5.65
N THR A 32 -8.97 18.57 6.55
CA THR A 32 -10.35 18.11 6.33
C THR A 32 -11.35 19.27 6.28
N THR A 33 -12.59 18.97 5.89
CA THR A 33 -13.72 19.89 5.95
C THR A 33 -14.39 19.94 7.34
N ALA A 34 -13.86 19.23 8.34
CA ALA A 34 -14.45 19.18 9.67
C ALA A 34 -14.61 20.59 10.29
N VAL A 35 -15.79 20.84 10.86
CA VAL A 35 -16.14 22.15 11.42
C VAL A 35 -15.71 22.35 12.88
N ALA A 36 -15.33 21.26 13.56
CA ALA A 36 -14.75 21.30 14.91
C ALA A 36 -13.22 21.44 14.84
N ASP A 37 -12.64 22.23 15.74
CA ASP A 37 -11.21 22.58 15.72
C ASP A 37 -10.25 21.40 15.93
N GLU A 38 -10.74 20.21 16.31
CA GLU A 38 -9.89 19.05 16.61
C GLU A 38 -9.66 18.10 15.42
N LEU A 39 -10.33 18.28 14.28
CA LEU A 39 -10.22 17.37 13.11
C LEU A 39 -9.87 18.08 11.79
N LYS A 40 -9.68 19.40 11.80
CA LYS A 40 -9.34 20.18 10.59
C LYS A 40 -7.98 19.82 10.01
N GLU A 41 -7.05 19.46 10.88
CA GLU A 41 -5.69 19.04 10.55
C GLU A 41 -5.38 17.81 11.40
N GLN A 42 -4.90 16.74 10.79
CA GLN A 42 -4.57 15.51 11.51
C GLN A 42 -3.40 14.74 10.88
N PRO A 43 -2.71 13.89 11.66
CA PRO A 43 -1.71 12.98 11.13
C PRO A 43 -2.34 11.88 10.29
N VAL A 44 -1.49 11.20 9.52
CA VAL A 44 -1.87 10.06 8.70
C VAL A 44 -1.18 8.82 9.23
N PRO A 45 -1.78 8.10 10.20
CA PRO A 45 -1.25 6.80 10.57
C PRO A 45 -1.37 5.82 9.40
N LEU A 46 -0.43 4.87 9.32
CA LEU A 46 -0.48 3.76 8.37
C LEU A 46 -0.81 2.48 9.15
N SER A 47 -1.58 1.56 8.58
CA SER A 47 -1.86 0.31 9.29
C SER A 47 -0.68 -0.67 9.23
N PRO A 48 -0.71 -1.74 10.03
CA PRO A 48 -0.05 -2.99 9.67
C PRO A 48 -0.36 -3.39 8.22
N GLY A 49 0.58 -4.06 7.57
CA GLY A 49 0.46 -4.37 6.14
C GLY A 49 1.04 -5.72 5.76
N ALA A 50 0.89 -6.08 4.48
CA ALA A 50 1.38 -7.33 3.92
C ALA A 50 2.31 -7.07 2.74
N PHE A 51 3.28 -7.94 2.54
CA PHE A 51 4.18 -7.91 1.39
C PHE A 51 4.23 -9.24 0.65
N ALA A 52 4.66 -9.18 -0.61
CA ALA A 52 5.03 -10.33 -1.43
C ALA A 52 6.29 -10.01 -2.24
N VAL A 53 7.21 -10.98 -2.25
CA VAL A 53 8.30 -11.07 -3.23
C VAL A 53 7.84 -12.03 -4.32
N HIS A 54 7.82 -11.58 -5.57
CA HIS A 54 7.21 -12.35 -6.64
C HIS A 54 7.83 -12.10 -8.01
N ASN A 55 7.63 -13.02 -8.94
CA ASN A 55 7.93 -12.86 -10.37
C ASN A 55 6.68 -13.04 -11.25
N GLY A 56 5.52 -13.31 -10.64
CA GLY A 56 4.22 -13.30 -11.28
C GLY A 56 3.67 -11.89 -11.48
N LYS A 57 2.53 -11.78 -12.18
CA LYS A 57 1.84 -10.50 -12.40
C LYS A 57 0.84 -10.26 -11.28
N ALA A 58 0.77 -9.02 -10.78
CA ALA A 58 -0.38 -8.53 -10.00
C ALA A 58 -0.78 -9.44 -8.83
N PRO A 59 0.13 -9.82 -7.92
CA PRO A 59 -0.19 -10.75 -6.85
C PRO A 59 -1.26 -10.18 -5.91
N ILE A 60 -1.21 -8.89 -5.56
CA ILE A 60 -2.14 -8.29 -4.60
C ILE A 60 -3.44 -7.85 -5.27
N PHE A 61 -3.36 -7.03 -6.32
CA PHE A 61 -4.51 -6.47 -7.02
C PHE A 61 -4.22 -6.27 -8.51
N THR A 62 -5.27 -6.07 -9.30
CA THR A 62 -5.18 -5.56 -10.68
C THR A 62 -5.98 -4.25 -10.73
N SER A 63 -5.37 -3.22 -11.29
CA SER A 63 -6.02 -1.94 -11.57
C SER A 63 -7.26 -2.19 -12.41
N ASP A 64 -8.31 -1.47 -12.04
CA ASP A 64 -9.61 -1.46 -12.67
C ASP A 64 -10.39 -2.78 -12.58
N GLU A 65 -9.94 -3.72 -11.74
CA GLU A 65 -10.60 -5.01 -11.51
C GLU A 65 -11.11 -5.16 -10.07
N PRO A 66 -12.28 -5.80 -9.85
CA PRO A 66 -12.85 -6.01 -8.52
C PRO A 66 -11.93 -6.74 -7.54
N GLU A 67 -12.10 -6.49 -6.24
CA GLU A 67 -11.47 -7.25 -5.14
C GLU A 67 -11.65 -8.78 -5.33
N ARG A 68 -10.61 -9.54 -4.98
CA ARG A 68 -10.45 -10.97 -5.35
C ARG A 68 -10.79 -11.94 -4.21
N ASP A 69 -11.43 -11.48 -3.16
CA ASP A 69 -11.63 -12.11 -1.87
C ASP A 69 -10.31 -12.68 -1.30
N ASN A 70 -9.22 -11.91 -1.45
CA ASN A 70 -7.87 -12.38 -1.16
C ASN A 70 -7.28 -11.86 0.16
N GLY A 71 -8.04 -11.04 0.90
CA GLY A 71 -7.55 -10.40 2.12
C GLY A 71 -7.23 -8.92 1.97
N LEU A 72 -7.34 -8.34 0.76
CA LEU A 72 -7.02 -6.93 0.56
C LEU A 72 -8.03 -6.00 1.24
N GLU A 73 -9.32 -6.34 1.20
CA GLU A 73 -10.39 -5.60 1.87
C GLU A 73 -10.06 -5.41 3.35
N GLU A 74 -9.70 -6.50 4.03
CA GLU A 74 -9.35 -6.47 5.46
C GLU A 74 -8.09 -5.61 5.74
N VAL A 75 -7.20 -5.41 4.77
CA VAL A 75 -6.10 -4.44 4.92
C VAL A 75 -6.58 -3.02 4.66
N ALA A 76 -7.35 -2.80 3.61
CA ALA A 76 -7.77 -1.48 3.15
C ALA A 76 -8.80 -0.82 4.09
N GLU A 77 -9.59 -1.61 4.81
CA GLU A 77 -10.64 -1.12 5.71
C GLU A 77 -10.25 -1.22 7.20
N ASP A 78 -9.65 -2.35 7.59
CA ASP A 78 -9.35 -2.64 9.00
C ASP A 78 -7.85 -2.62 9.35
N GLY A 79 -6.98 -2.56 8.34
CA GLY A 79 -5.54 -2.64 8.56
C GLY A 79 -5.06 -4.02 9.05
N ILE A 80 -5.75 -5.11 8.69
CA ILE A 80 -5.48 -6.48 9.14
C ILE A 80 -4.83 -7.31 8.02
N PRO A 81 -3.50 -7.49 8.01
CA PRO A 81 -2.77 -8.12 6.90
C PRO A 81 -2.75 -9.65 6.90
N THR A 82 -3.24 -10.29 7.96
CA THR A 82 -3.04 -11.73 8.20
C THR A 82 -3.59 -12.59 7.07
N ARG A 83 -4.80 -12.30 6.59
CA ARG A 83 -5.44 -13.08 5.53
C ARG A 83 -4.70 -12.91 4.21
N LEU A 84 -4.37 -11.67 3.85
CA LEU A 84 -3.65 -11.37 2.62
C LEU A 84 -2.27 -12.01 2.58
N ALA A 85 -1.49 -11.88 3.67
CA ALA A 85 -0.15 -12.48 3.77
C ALA A 85 -0.20 -14.01 3.58
N LYS A 86 -1.20 -14.67 4.18
CA LYS A 86 -1.43 -16.12 4.02
C LYS A 86 -1.83 -16.47 2.59
N TRP A 87 -2.79 -15.75 2.01
CA TRP A 87 -3.23 -15.99 0.64
C TRP A 87 -2.07 -15.85 -0.35
N LEU A 88 -1.21 -14.84 -0.18
CA LEU A 88 -0.03 -14.59 -1.01
C LEU A 88 0.98 -15.75 -0.96
N ALA A 89 1.17 -16.37 0.21
CA ALA A 89 2.09 -17.49 0.38
C ALA A 89 1.70 -18.73 -0.44
N GLU A 90 0.43 -18.83 -0.81
CA GLU A 90 -0.15 -19.95 -1.56
C GLU A 90 -0.18 -19.68 -3.08
N GLN A 91 0.25 -18.49 -3.53
CA GLN A 91 0.18 -18.11 -4.95
C GLN A 91 1.39 -18.56 -5.78
N ASN A 92 1.09 -19.01 -6.99
CA ASN A 92 2.13 -19.29 -7.99
C ASN A 92 2.90 -18.02 -8.35
N GLY A 93 4.23 -18.11 -8.30
CA GLY A 93 5.12 -17.00 -8.62
C GLY A 93 5.38 -16.03 -7.46
N VAL A 94 4.81 -16.27 -6.27
CA VAL A 94 5.24 -15.63 -5.01
C VAL A 94 6.31 -16.51 -4.38
N SER A 95 7.49 -15.95 -4.12
CA SER A 95 8.62 -16.67 -3.51
C SER A 95 8.66 -16.49 -2.00
N GLN A 96 8.20 -15.35 -1.49
CA GLN A 96 8.05 -15.03 -0.07
C GLN A 96 6.87 -14.07 0.11
N SER A 97 6.17 -14.16 1.24
CA SER A 97 5.20 -13.17 1.69
C SER A 97 5.22 -13.09 3.21
N GLY A 98 4.65 -12.03 3.75
CA GLY A 98 4.55 -11.85 5.19
C GLY A 98 3.74 -10.64 5.57
N ALA A 99 3.46 -10.52 6.86
CA ALA A 99 2.87 -9.32 7.45
C ALA A 99 3.95 -8.52 8.18
N PHE A 100 3.93 -7.20 8.02
CA PHE A 100 4.69 -6.25 8.83
C PHE A 100 3.71 -5.52 9.75
N THR A 101 3.85 -5.72 11.06
CA THR A 101 2.81 -5.32 12.01
C THR A 101 3.33 -4.48 13.17
N THR A 102 4.60 -4.60 13.51
CA THR A 102 5.17 -4.05 14.74
C THR A 102 6.12 -2.91 14.41
N PRO A 103 5.86 -1.68 14.86
CA PRO A 103 6.78 -0.58 14.68
C PRO A 103 8.14 -0.84 15.35
N VAL A 104 9.21 -0.31 14.76
CA VAL A 104 10.58 -0.39 15.30
C VAL A 104 10.58 0.09 16.75
N GLY A 105 11.16 -0.73 17.64
CA GLY A 105 11.27 -0.43 19.07
C GLY A 105 10.08 -0.92 19.91
N MET A 106 9.05 -1.50 19.30
CA MET A 106 7.87 -2.07 19.98
C MET A 106 7.91 -3.61 20.09
N ASP A 107 9.05 -4.23 19.77
CA ASP A 107 9.18 -5.70 19.69
C ASP A 107 9.40 -6.38 21.05
N ALA A 108 9.58 -5.61 22.14
CA ALA A 108 9.98 -6.14 23.45
C ALA A 108 9.10 -5.63 24.60
N PRO A 109 8.74 -6.47 25.60
CA PRO A 109 9.01 -7.92 25.68
C PRO A 109 8.08 -8.76 24.79
N THR A 110 7.03 -8.15 24.22
CA THR A 110 6.05 -8.82 23.36
C THR A 110 5.74 -7.92 22.16
N PRO A 111 6.02 -8.36 20.92
CA PRO A 111 5.61 -7.63 19.73
C PRO A 111 4.09 -7.42 19.73
N ALA A 112 3.66 -6.18 19.56
CA ALA A 112 2.25 -5.83 19.46
C ALA A 112 1.99 -5.19 18.09
N PRO A 113 1.09 -5.76 17.28
CA PRO A 113 0.60 -5.07 16.09
C PRO A 113 0.06 -3.69 16.45
N ALA A 114 0.56 -2.66 15.79
CA ALA A 114 0.14 -1.29 16.04
C ALA A 114 0.25 -0.45 14.76
N PRO A 115 -0.67 0.49 14.52
CA PRO A 115 -0.52 1.46 13.44
C PRO A 115 0.78 2.24 13.54
N LEU A 116 1.34 2.58 12.38
CA LEU A 116 2.52 3.39 12.25
C LEU A 116 2.17 4.87 12.39
N THR A 117 2.51 5.48 13.52
CA THR A 117 2.32 6.90 13.81
C THR A 117 3.44 7.78 13.21
N PRO A 118 3.24 9.10 13.08
CA PRO A 118 4.29 10.05 12.67
C PRO A 118 5.67 9.79 13.29
N GLY A 119 6.72 9.78 12.45
CA GLY A 119 8.12 9.58 12.83
C GLY A 119 8.50 8.15 13.21
N SER A 120 7.56 7.20 13.17
CA SER A 120 7.81 5.78 13.41
C SER A 120 8.06 5.03 12.09
N ALA A 121 8.71 3.85 12.17
CA ALA A 121 8.91 2.99 11.00
C ALA A 121 8.54 1.53 11.25
N TYR A 122 8.14 0.82 10.19
CA TYR A 122 8.22 -0.63 10.10
C TYR A 122 9.53 -1.03 9.44
N GLU A 123 10.13 -2.12 9.93
CA GLU A 123 11.27 -2.76 9.29
C GLU A 123 11.01 -4.26 9.12
N PHE A 124 11.37 -4.78 7.96
CA PHE A 124 11.32 -6.21 7.66
C PHE A 124 12.38 -6.55 6.62
N GLU A 125 12.69 -7.84 6.47
CA GLU A 125 13.66 -8.31 5.49
C GLU A 125 13.14 -9.50 4.71
N PHE A 126 13.64 -9.66 3.49
CA PHE A 126 13.39 -10.84 2.66
C PHE A 126 14.60 -11.15 1.77
N GLU A 127 14.65 -12.36 1.24
CA GLU A 127 15.56 -12.70 0.13
C GLU A 127 14.89 -12.49 -1.22
N ALA A 128 15.64 -12.06 -2.22
CA ALA A 128 15.16 -12.03 -3.60
C ALA A 128 16.26 -12.41 -4.59
N LYS A 129 15.84 -12.81 -5.79
CA LYS A 129 16.74 -13.06 -6.93
C LYS A 129 16.40 -12.16 -8.11
N SER A 130 17.32 -12.04 -9.06
CA SER A 130 17.08 -11.31 -10.30
C SER A 130 15.76 -11.72 -10.97
N GLY A 131 14.94 -10.73 -11.33
CA GLY A 131 13.59 -10.91 -11.87
C GLY A 131 12.46 -10.94 -10.85
N ASP A 132 12.76 -11.02 -9.55
CA ASP A 132 11.77 -10.81 -8.50
C ASP A 132 11.45 -9.32 -8.32
N ARG A 133 10.26 -9.07 -7.79
CA ARG A 133 9.69 -7.77 -7.48
C ARG A 133 9.11 -7.75 -6.09
N LEU A 134 9.05 -6.57 -5.49
CA LEU A 134 8.37 -6.31 -4.22
C LEU A 134 7.01 -5.66 -4.48
N SER A 135 5.95 -6.28 -3.99
CA SER A 135 4.65 -5.65 -3.78
C SER A 135 4.34 -5.61 -2.30
N PHE A 136 3.70 -4.54 -1.83
CA PHE A 136 3.20 -4.46 -0.47
C PHE A 136 1.94 -3.61 -0.39
N VAL A 137 1.18 -3.73 0.70
CA VAL A 137 0.03 -2.87 0.98
C VAL A 137 0.01 -2.45 2.44
N THR A 138 -0.38 -1.20 2.70
CA THR A 138 -0.72 -0.67 4.04
C THR A 138 -1.87 0.34 3.89
N MET A 139 -2.80 0.35 4.83
CA MET A 139 -3.98 1.22 4.82
C MET A 139 -3.58 2.69 4.97
N PHE A 140 -4.26 3.55 4.23
CA PHE A 140 -4.38 4.96 4.59
C PHE A 140 -5.49 5.07 5.65
N VAL A 141 -5.11 4.91 6.92
CA VAL A 141 -6.04 4.71 8.06
C VAL A 141 -7.17 5.75 8.17
N PRO A 142 -6.99 7.04 7.83
CA PRO A 142 -8.10 8.00 7.88
C PRO A 142 -9.21 7.75 6.84
N SER A 143 -8.98 6.92 5.84
CA SER A 143 -9.99 6.56 4.83
C SER A 143 -10.79 5.33 5.21
N ASN A 144 -11.85 5.09 4.46
CA ASN A 144 -12.72 3.94 4.62
C ASN A 144 -12.15 2.70 3.87
N ASP A 145 -11.55 2.84 2.69
CA ASP A 145 -10.99 1.71 1.93
C ASP A 145 -9.78 2.05 1.02
N LEU A 146 -9.02 3.11 1.33
CA LEU A 146 -7.83 3.48 0.57
C LEU A 146 -6.55 2.88 1.16
N PHE A 147 -5.60 2.54 0.29
CA PHE A 147 -4.33 1.93 0.68
C PHE A 147 -3.13 2.41 -0.15
N TYR A 148 -1.95 2.37 0.45
CA TYR A 148 -0.67 2.62 -0.20
C TYR A 148 -0.10 1.32 -0.76
N SER A 149 0.36 1.37 -2.01
CA SER A 149 1.02 0.25 -2.66
C SER A 149 1.84 0.72 -3.86
N PRO A 150 2.90 -0.02 -4.28
CA PRO A 150 3.37 0.04 -5.65
C PRO A 150 2.23 -0.17 -6.67
N ASP A 151 2.51 0.01 -7.96
CA ASP A 151 1.56 -0.47 -8.96
C ASP A 151 1.44 -2.01 -8.94
N GLU A 152 0.43 -2.51 -9.64
CA GLU A 152 0.13 -3.95 -9.74
C GLU A 152 1.33 -4.80 -10.23
N ILE A 153 2.33 -4.20 -10.87
CA ILE A 153 3.50 -4.92 -11.37
C ILE A 153 4.50 -5.18 -10.24
N GLY A 154 4.55 -4.29 -9.23
CA GLY A 154 5.52 -4.30 -8.14
C GLY A 154 6.81 -3.56 -8.48
N ILE A 155 7.64 -3.32 -7.46
CA ILE A 155 8.96 -2.67 -7.58
C ILE A 155 9.98 -3.72 -8.03
N ASP A 156 10.63 -3.51 -9.17
CA ASP A 156 11.77 -4.34 -9.58
C ASP A 156 12.88 -4.27 -8.52
N LEU A 157 13.41 -5.42 -8.12
CA LEU A 157 14.46 -5.48 -7.10
C LEU A 157 15.86 -5.48 -7.70
N PHE A 158 15.99 -5.83 -8.98
CA PHE A 158 17.28 -5.95 -9.66
C PHE A 158 17.29 -5.20 -10.99
N THR A 159 18.42 -4.60 -11.35
CA THR A 159 18.67 -4.05 -12.69
C THR A 159 19.95 -4.64 -13.25
N ARG A 160 19.85 -5.27 -14.43
CA ARG A 160 20.98 -5.94 -15.10
C ARG A 160 21.72 -6.96 -14.20
N GLY A 161 20.98 -7.63 -13.32
CA GLY A 161 21.51 -8.67 -12.42
C GLY A 161 22.07 -8.16 -11.10
N GLU A 162 22.18 -6.84 -10.92
CA GLU A 162 22.62 -6.20 -9.68
C GLU A 162 21.42 -5.76 -8.84
N PRO A 163 21.49 -5.86 -7.49
CA PRO A 163 20.47 -5.33 -6.59
C PRO A 163 20.25 -3.82 -6.75
N ILE A 164 19.02 -3.39 -6.55
CA ILE A 164 18.66 -1.97 -6.49
C ILE A 164 18.60 -1.53 -5.03
N ASP A 165 19.30 -0.43 -4.73
CA ASP A 165 19.36 0.19 -3.41
C ASP A 165 18.83 1.61 -3.48
N GLY A 166 18.09 2.04 -2.45
CA GLY A 166 17.71 3.42 -2.24
C GLY A 166 16.24 3.63 -1.87
N ASP A 167 15.85 4.91 -1.92
CA ASP A 167 14.48 5.38 -1.77
C ASP A 167 13.67 5.06 -3.03
N VAL A 168 12.54 4.39 -2.84
CA VAL A 168 11.60 3.96 -3.91
C VAL A 168 10.20 4.54 -3.69
N THR A 169 10.09 5.60 -2.89
CA THR A 169 8.82 6.26 -2.54
C THR A 169 8.05 6.75 -3.75
N ASP A 170 8.76 7.17 -4.81
CA ASP A 170 8.17 7.61 -6.09
C ASP A 170 7.39 6.50 -6.81
N ARG A 171 7.59 5.23 -6.42
CA ARG A 171 6.87 4.07 -6.94
C ARG A 171 5.57 3.80 -6.22
N ILE A 172 5.30 4.47 -5.10
CA ILE A 172 4.11 4.23 -4.30
C ILE A 172 2.97 5.13 -4.77
N GLY A 173 1.79 4.54 -4.90
CA GLY A 173 0.53 5.22 -5.15
C GLY A 173 -0.44 5.03 -4.00
N LEU A 174 -1.45 5.91 -3.97
CA LEU A 174 -2.67 5.71 -3.21
C LEU A 174 -3.72 5.07 -4.13
N TRP A 175 -4.33 4.00 -3.64
CA TRP A 175 -5.28 3.16 -4.37
C TRP A 175 -6.56 3.02 -3.56
N ASP A 176 -7.66 2.83 -4.27
CA ASP A 176 -9.00 2.61 -3.73
C ASP A 176 -9.33 1.12 -3.92
N ALA A 177 -9.70 0.40 -2.86
CA ALA A 177 -9.98 -1.03 -2.93
C ALA A 177 -11.26 -1.35 -3.73
N GLY A 178 -12.18 -0.40 -3.84
CA GLY A 178 -13.47 -0.54 -4.49
C GLY A 178 -14.43 -1.43 -3.70
N THR A 179 -14.26 -1.50 -2.39
CA THR A 179 -15.05 -2.33 -1.48
C THR A 179 -16.07 -1.50 -0.71
N GLU A 180 -15.83 -0.19 -0.54
CA GLU A 180 -16.77 0.74 0.06
C GLU A 180 -17.04 2.00 -0.79
N ILE A 181 -18.06 2.76 -0.41
CA ILE A 181 -18.30 4.08 -1.01
C ILE A 181 -17.37 5.08 -0.33
N ASN A 182 -16.46 5.67 -1.11
CA ASN A 182 -15.54 6.69 -0.63
C ASN A 182 -16.22 7.80 0.19
N GLU A 183 -15.71 8.00 1.40
CA GLU A 183 -16.01 9.14 2.26
C GLU A 183 -14.82 10.09 2.36
N GLU A 184 -15.01 11.28 2.92
CA GLU A 184 -13.88 12.19 3.13
C GLU A 184 -12.94 11.62 4.20
N PRO A 185 -11.66 11.39 3.88
CA PRO A 185 -10.73 10.84 4.86
C PRO A 185 -10.60 11.75 6.09
N GLY A 186 -10.63 11.14 7.27
CA GLY A 186 -10.50 11.85 8.55
C GLY A 186 -11.76 12.61 8.98
N VAL A 187 -12.89 12.44 8.28
CA VAL A 187 -14.20 13.01 8.64
C VAL A 187 -15.23 11.90 8.79
N GLY A 188 -15.96 11.91 9.90
CA GLY A 188 -16.96 10.90 10.21
C GLY A 188 -16.63 10.16 11.49
N GLY A 189 -17.64 9.85 12.30
CA GLY A 189 -17.45 8.94 13.43
C GLY A 189 -17.25 7.54 12.89
N ILE A 190 -16.21 6.84 13.34
CA ILE A 190 -15.99 5.40 13.18
C ILE A 190 -17.26 4.61 13.54
N SER A 191 -18.17 4.47 12.58
CA SER A 191 -19.41 3.72 12.73
C SER A 191 -19.54 2.86 11.49
N HIS A 192 -18.92 1.69 11.57
CA HIS A 192 -19.14 0.57 10.67
C HIS A 192 -20.65 0.34 10.57
N SER A 193 -21.26 0.80 9.49
CA SER A 193 -22.50 0.23 9.01
C SER A 193 -22.32 -0.02 7.53
N ALA A 194 -21.78 -1.21 7.25
CA ALA A 194 -21.75 -1.83 5.93
C ALA A 194 -23.14 -1.70 5.31
N SER A 195 -23.30 -0.70 4.46
CA SER A 195 -24.49 -0.52 3.67
C SER A 195 -24.27 -1.32 2.40
N VAL A 196 -24.70 -2.59 2.43
CA VAL A 196 -24.66 -3.52 1.28
C VAL A 196 -25.30 -2.85 0.06
N VAL A 197 -24.51 -2.42 -0.93
CA VAL A 197 -25.01 -2.07 -2.28
C VAL A 197 -23.98 -2.36 -3.37
N GLN A 198 -24.15 -3.52 -4.01
CA GLN A 198 -24.37 -3.72 -5.45
C GLN A 198 -23.77 -2.74 -6.50
N ASP A 199 -22.54 -2.25 -6.36
CA ASP A 199 -21.73 -1.83 -7.51
C ASP A 199 -20.24 -1.95 -7.16
N ARG A 200 -19.60 -3.03 -7.62
CA ARG A 200 -18.15 -3.24 -7.44
C ARG A 200 -17.42 -2.27 -8.37
N SER A 201 -17.22 -1.03 -7.93
CA SER A 201 -16.48 -0.03 -8.68
C SER A 201 -15.07 -0.52 -8.97
N ARG A 202 -14.63 -0.29 -10.20
CA ARG A 202 -13.31 -0.67 -10.71
C ARG A 202 -12.21 0.03 -9.90
N ARG A 203 -11.22 -0.75 -9.46
CA ARG A 203 -10.09 -0.32 -8.62
C ARG A 203 -9.26 0.77 -9.31
N THR A 204 -9.48 2.04 -9.00
CA THR A 204 -8.83 3.14 -9.72
C THR A 204 -7.64 3.65 -8.92
N ARG A 205 -6.51 3.94 -9.58
CA ARG A 205 -5.41 4.68 -8.93
C ARG A 205 -5.90 6.09 -8.57
N VAL A 206 -5.92 6.44 -7.29
CA VAL A 206 -6.42 7.73 -6.80
C VAL A 206 -5.40 8.85 -7.06
N TYR A 207 -4.10 8.53 -7.03
CA TYR A 207 -3.02 9.51 -7.24
C TYR A 207 -1.80 9.00 -8.01
N ARG A 208 -1.26 9.83 -8.94
CA ARG A 208 0.03 9.66 -9.64
C ARG A 208 0.97 10.85 -9.37
N PRO A 209 2.21 10.65 -8.88
CA PRO A 209 3.18 11.73 -8.64
C PRO A 209 3.61 12.51 -9.90
N ASP A 210 3.46 11.95 -11.10
CA ASP A 210 4.01 12.51 -12.34
C ASP A 210 2.98 13.22 -13.24
N GLN A 211 1.68 13.15 -12.92
CA GLN A 211 0.63 13.72 -13.77
C GLN A 211 -0.12 14.84 -13.06
N ARG A 212 0.33 16.08 -13.29
CA ARG A 212 -0.46 17.28 -13.02
C ARG A 212 -1.83 17.15 -13.73
N GLY A 213 -2.87 16.81 -12.97
CA GLY A 213 -4.27 16.93 -13.40
C GLY A 213 -5.04 15.64 -13.74
N GLN A 214 -4.87 14.53 -13.00
CA GLN A 214 -5.81 13.41 -13.14
C GLN A 214 -7.06 13.63 -12.29
N ARG A 215 -8.21 13.77 -12.97
CA ARG A 215 -9.56 13.67 -12.39
C ARG A 215 -9.81 12.23 -11.97
N LEU A 216 -10.29 12.03 -10.75
CA LEU A 216 -11.02 10.84 -10.32
C LEU A 216 -12.03 10.43 -11.41
N HIS A 217 -11.82 9.28 -12.02
CA HIS A 217 -12.70 8.77 -13.07
C HIS A 217 -13.79 7.92 -12.43
N LEU A 218 -14.94 8.55 -12.13
CA LEU A 218 -16.14 7.81 -11.75
C LEU A 218 -16.61 7.01 -12.99
N PRO A 219 -16.76 5.67 -12.92
CA PRO A 219 -17.37 4.93 -14.01
C PRO A 219 -18.87 5.28 -14.11
N GLY A 220 -19.31 5.65 -15.31
CA GLY A 220 -20.70 5.52 -15.77
C GLY A 220 -21.74 6.46 -15.16
N ARG A 221 -22.20 7.44 -15.96
CA ARG A 221 -23.38 8.27 -15.66
C ARG A 221 -24.65 7.42 -15.45
N HIS A 222 -24.99 7.00 -14.23
CA HIS A 222 -26.29 6.38 -13.95
C HIS A 222 -27.03 7.03 -12.78
N ARG A 223 -27.94 7.94 -13.16
CA ARG A 223 -29.21 8.36 -12.54
C ARG A 223 -29.42 8.07 -11.04
N CYS A 224 -28.56 8.61 -10.17
CA CYS A 224 -28.92 8.92 -8.79
C CYS A 224 -28.53 10.36 -8.47
N PRO A 225 -29.48 11.32 -8.50
CA PRO A 225 -29.21 12.74 -8.22
C PRO A 225 -28.63 13.00 -6.82
N GLN A 226 -28.81 12.06 -5.88
CA GLN A 226 -28.25 12.12 -4.53
C GLN A 226 -26.77 11.68 -4.52
N CYS A 227 -26.40 10.64 -5.29
CA CYS A 227 -25.02 10.16 -5.40
C CYS A 227 -24.10 11.14 -6.14
N ASP A 228 -24.63 11.84 -7.15
CA ASP A 228 -23.88 12.86 -7.90
C ASP A 228 -23.48 14.07 -7.02
N ARG A 229 -24.21 14.35 -5.93
CA ARG A 229 -23.88 15.46 -5.01
C ARG A 229 -22.75 15.12 -4.03
N VAL A 230 -22.74 13.91 -3.49
CA VAL A 230 -21.73 13.47 -2.52
C VAL A 230 -20.37 13.29 -3.22
N ALA A 231 -20.36 12.66 -4.39
CA ALA A 231 -19.14 12.49 -5.19
C ALA A 231 -18.57 13.83 -5.72
N ALA A 232 -19.42 14.79 -6.10
CA ALA A 232 -18.98 16.12 -6.54
C ALA A 232 -18.49 17.04 -5.40
N GLN A 233 -18.95 16.79 -4.16
CA GLN A 233 -18.41 17.45 -2.96
C GLN A 233 -17.02 16.89 -2.60
N TRP A 234 -16.81 15.59 -2.77
CA TRP A 234 -15.55 14.91 -2.49
C TRP A 234 -14.40 15.40 -3.38
N VAL A 235 -14.58 15.45 -4.71
CA VAL A 235 -13.55 15.95 -5.67
C VAL A 235 -13.13 17.41 -5.43
N ASN A 236 -13.95 18.19 -4.71
CA ASN A 236 -13.67 19.58 -4.39
C ASN A 236 -13.29 19.82 -2.92
N SER A 237 -13.15 18.78 -2.10
CA SER A 237 -12.76 18.91 -0.70
C SER A 237 -11.30 19.37 -0.57
N ASN A 238 -10.98 20.03 0.54
CA ASN A 238 -9.59 20.41 0.84
C ASN A 238 -8.71 19.17 1.06
N ALA A 239 -9.29 18.06 1.54
CA ALA A 239 -8.60 16.79 1.76
C ALA A 239 -8.00 16.20 0.48
N ILE A 240 -8.74 16.17 -0.63
CA ILE A 240 -8.16 15.69 -1.90
C ILE A 240 -7.09 16.65 -2.40
N ARG A 241 -7.27 17.97 -2.23
CA ARG A 241 -6.26 18.96 -2.61
C ARG A 241 -4.99 18.87 -1.76
N SER A 242 -5.10 18.48 -0.50
CA SER A 242 -3.93 18.25 0.36
C SER A 242 -3.22 16.94 -0.01
N LEU A 243 -3.97 15.88 -0.33
CA LEU A 243 -3.42 14.62 -0.86
C LEU A 243 -2.75 14.81 -2.23
N ASP A 244 -3.32 15.60 -3.13
CA ASP A 244 -2.77 15.95 -4.45
C ASP A 244 -1.44 16.73 -4.36
N ARG A 245 -1.24 17.49 -3.28
CA ARG A 245 0.01 18.26 -3.06
C ARG A 245 1.08 17.50 -2.28
N ARG A 246 0.71 16.55 -1.43
CA ARG A 246 1.60 16.00 -0.38
C ARG A 246 1.61 14.48 -0.25
N SER A 247 0.98 13.71 -1.14
CA SER A 247 0.91 12.24 -1.01
C SER A 247 2.26 11.50 -1.05
N PRO A 248 3.32 11.91 -1.79
CA PRO A 248 4.65 11.33 -1.61
C PRO A 248 5.34 11.78 -0.30
N GLU A 249 4.78 12.78 0.40
CA GLU A 249 5.35 13.35 1.63
C GLU A 249 4.75 12.73 2.91
N GLN A 250 4.00 11.63 2.81
CA GLN A 250 3.37 10.97 3.97
C GLN A 250 4.10 9.70 4.40
N MET A 251 4.83 9.08 3.47
CA MET A 251 5.58 7.84 3.71
C MET A 251 6.88 7.88 2.93
N ILE A 252 7.97 7.37 3.51
CA ILE A 252 9.22 7.07 2.81
C ILE A 252 9.43 5.56 2.81
N VAL A 253 9.74 4.99 1.65
CA VAL A 253 10.08 3.58 1.50
C VAL A 253 11.51 3.45 1.00
N THR A 254 12.36 2.86 1.84
CA THR A 254 13.76 2.57 1.48
C THR A 254 13.97 1.07 1.40
N THR A 255 14.66 0.61 0.37
CA THR A 255 15.11 -0.77 0.22
C THR A 255 16.61 -0.81 0.00
N THR A 256 17.34 -1.71 0.66
CA THR A 256 18.79 -1.88 0.42
C THR A 256 19.11 -3.33 0.09
N GLY A 257 19.45 -3.63 -1.16
CA GLY A 257 19.85 -4.94 -1.63
C GLY A 257 21.30 -5.29 -1.31
N GLN A 258 21.50 -6.20 -0.36
CA GLN A 258 22.82 -6.69 0.00
C GLN A 258 23.09 -8.04 -0.66
N MET A 259 24.05 -8.09 -1.58
CA MET A 259 24.49 -9.34 -2.21
C MET A 259 24.95 -10.36 -1.15
N GLN A 260 24.44 -11.59 -1.26
CA GLN A 260 24.92 -12.66 -0.40
C GLN A 260 26.37 -12.99 -0.75
N LYS A 261 27.28 -12.86 0.22
CA LYS A 261 28.66 -13.31 0.06
C LYS A 261 28.63 -14.82 -0.20
N THR A 262 29.14 -15.26 -1.35
CA THR A 262 29.31 -16.68 -1.61
C THR A 262 30.23 -17.27 -0.55
N ALA A 263 29.70 -18.15 0.30
CA ALA A 263 30.51 -18.96 1.19
C ALA A 263 31.56 -19.71 0.34
N LYS A 264 32.84 -19.55 0.71
CA LYS A 264 33.97 -20.28 0.13
C LYS A 264 33.91 -21.75 0.50
#